data_AF-H2C8B7-F1
#
_entry.id   AF-H2C8B7-F1
#
_cell.length_a   1.000
_cell.length_b   1.000
_cell.length_c   1.000
_cell.angle_alpha   90.00
_cell.angle_beta   90.00
_cell.angle_gamma   90.00
#
_symmetry.space_group_name_H-M   'P 1'
#
loop_
_entity.id
_entity.type
_entity.pdbx_description
1 polymer ?
#
loop_
_entity_poly.entity_id
_entity_poly.type
_entity_poly.pdbx_seq_one_letter_code
_entity_poly.pdbx_strand_id
1 'polypeptide(L)' 'MSLRLKGTNAYGHIGWFEVYCIICHTTLRLGSDIVFKCPKCEKKYKAYFCEADKRGVKGRCPYCNTELIPAV' A
#
# COMPACT_ATOMS: atom_id res chain seq x y z
N MET A 1 -7.64 -36.17 -12.55
CA MET A 1 -6.62 -35.81 -11.54
C MET A 1 -6.29 -34.33 -11.69
N SER A 2 -6.84 -33.45 -10.84
CA SER A 2 -6.48 -32.03 -10.87
C SER A 2 -5.10 -31.85 -10.23
N LEU A 3 -4.12 -31.44 -11.04
CA LEU A 3 -2.80 -31.02 -10.57
C LEU A 3 -2.98 -29.71 -9.78
N ARG A 4 -3.27 -29.82 -8.48
CA ARG A 4 -3.15 -28.71 -7.54
C ARG A 4 -1.67 -28.35 -7.48
N LEU A 5 -1.29 -27.28 -8.17
CA LEU A 5 0.03 -26.62 -8.09
C LEU A 5 0.27 -26.15 -6.65
N LYS A 6 0.70 -27.08 -5.79
CA LYS A 6 1.21 -26.79 -4.45
C LYS A 6 2.56 -26.09 -4.62
N GLY A 7 2.52 -24.76 -4.73
CA GLY A 7 3.72 -23.94 -4.91
C GLY A 7 3.46 -22.52 -5.38
N THR A 8 2.32 -22.25 -6.03
CA THR A 8 1.99 -20.89 -6.52
C THR A 8 1.78 -19.86 -5.41
N ASN A 9 1.51 -20.32 -4.18
CA ASN A 9 1.36 -19.46 -3.00
C ASN A 9 2.66 -19.37 -2.18
N ALA A 10 3.80 -19.83 -2.71
CA ALA A 10 5.08 -19.62 -2.04
C ALA A 10 5.36 -18.11 -1.97
N TYR A 11 5.70 -17.62 -0.77
CA TYR A 11 6.00 -16.21 -0.49
C TYR A 11 6.97 -15.54 -1.48
N GLY A 12 7.77 -16.32 -2.22
CA GLY A 12 8.71 -15.83 -3.23
C GLY A 12 8.08 -15.22 -4.50
N HIS A 13 6.78 -15.45 -4.77
CA HIS A 13 6.06 -14.81 -5.88
C HIS A 13 5.21 -13.60 -5.46
N ILE A 14 5.21 -13.23 -4.18
CA ILE A 14 4.58 -11.98 -3.73
C ILE A 14 5.41 -10.87 -4.38
N GLY A 15 4.88 -10.36 -5.49
CA GLY A 15 5.54 -9.37 -6.32
C GLY A 15 6.06 -8.24 -5.45
N TRP A 16 7.32 -7.91 -5.67
CA TRP A 16 8.04 -6.82 -5.02
C TRP A 16 7.43 -5.47 -5.46
N PHE A 17 6.17 -5.21 -5.09
CA PHE A 17 5.51 -3.94 -5.35
C PHE A 17 5.97 -2.96 -4.28
N GLU A 18 7.10 -2.32 -4.56
CA GLU A 18 7.64 -1.25 -3.76
C GLU A 18 6.93 0.06 -4.11
N VAL A 19 6.30 0.67 -3.12
CA VAL A 19 5.69 1.99 -3.22
C VAL A 19 6.36 2.96 -2.26
N TYR A 20 6.31 4.23 -2.60
CA TYR A 20 6.88 5.27 -1.78
C TYR A 20 5.79 6.01 -1.03
N CYS A 21 6.02 6.22 0.25
CA CYS A 21 5.28 7.16 1.06
C CYS A 21 5.42 8.58 0.48
N ILE A 22 4.32 9.27 0.18
CA ILE A 22 4.40 10.61 -0.44
C ILE A 22 4.90 11.72 0.51
N ILE A 23 4.82 11.48 1.82
CA ILE A 23 5.25 12.45 2.85
C ILE A 23 6.70 12.17 3.24
N CYS A 24 6.95 10.94 3.65
CA CYS A 24 8.22 10.51 4.21
C CYS A 24 9.22 9.98 3.19
N HIS A 25 8.79 9.72 1.94
CA HIS A 25 9.59 9.10 0.88
C HIS A 25 10.20 7.72 1.22
N THR A 26 9.80 7.12 2.33
CA THR A 26 10.18 5.76 2.71
C THR A 26 9.62 4.74 1.72
N THR A 27 10.46 3.79 1.32
CA THR A 27 10.08 2.63 0.53
C THR A 27 9.27 1.67 1.38
N LEU A 28 8.09 1.29 0.91
CA LEU A 28 7.15 0.39 1.55
C LEU A 28 6.88 -0.79 0.61
N ARG A 29 6.88 -2.02 1.14
CA ARG A 29 6.60 -3.23 0.36
C ARG A 29 5.14 -3.63 0.53
N LEU A 30 4.35 -3.49 -0.53
CA LEU A 30 2.96 -3.96 -0.56
C LEU A 30 2.94 -5.48 -0.33
N GLY A 31 2.19 -5.92 0.68
CA GLY A 31 2.06 -7.32 1.09
C GLY A 31 2.95 -7.74 2.27
N SER A 32 3.95 -6.93 2.65
CA SER A 32 4.73 -7.13 3.90
C SER A 32 4.48 -6.01 4.90
N ASP A 33 4.41 -4.76 4.40
CA ASP A 33 4.22 -3.57 5.22
C ASP A 33 2.75 -3.13 5.22
N ILE A 34 2.35 -2.45 6.30
CA ILE A 34 1.04 -1.83 6.42
C ILE A 34 1.04 -0.53 5.61
N VAL A 35 0.47 -0.59 4.41
CA VAL A 35 0.37 0.55 3.49
C VAL A 35 -1.07 1.07 3.45
N PHE A 36 -1.22 2.39 3.45
CA PHE A 36 -2.50 3.06 3.23
C PHE A 36 -2.48 3.82 1.92
N LYS A 37 -3.62 3.87 1.24
CA LYS A 37 -3.78 4.60 0.00
C LYS A 37 -5.02 5.48 0.02
N CYS A 38 -4.97 6.56 -0.74
CA CYS A 38 -6.16 7.37 -0.99
C CYS A 38 -6.85 6.91 -2.29
N PRO A 39 -8.15 6.52 -2.25
CA PRO A 39 -8.86 6.00 -3.43
C PRO A 39 -8.99 7.01 -4.58
N LYS A 40 -8.97 8.32 -4.27
CA LYS A 40 -9.09 9.39 -5.27
C LYS A 40 -7.73 9.85 -5.79
N CYS A 41 -6.73 9.92 -4.92
CA CYS A 41 -5.42 10.49 -5.24
C CYS A 41 -4.40 9.43 -5.69
N GLU A 42 -4.65 8.13 -5.50
CA GLU A 42 -3.78 7.04 -5.95
C GLU A 42 -3.43 7.19 -7.44
N LYS A 43 -4.42 7.40 -8.32
CA LYS A 43 -4.20 7.48 -9.77
C LYS A 43 -3.43 8.72 -10.23
N LYS A 44 -3.53 9.84 -9.49
CA LYS A 44 -2.89 11.11 -9.88
C LYS A 44 -1.50 11.29 -9.27
N TYR A 45 -1.33 10.91 -8.00
CA TYR A 45 -0.15 11.23 -7.23
C TYR A 45 0.58 10.00 -6.69
N LYS A 46 0.10 8.78 -6.97
CA LYS A 46 0.56 7.55 -6.29
C LYS A 46 0.57 7.75 -4.77
N ALA A 47 -0.53 8.30 -4.25
CA ALA A 47 -0.67 8.69 -2.86
C ALA A 47 -0.76 7.47 -1.94
N TYR A 48 0.40 6.91 -1.61
CA TYR A 48 0.61 5.89 -0.60
C TYR A 48 1.19 6.54 0.67
N PHE A 49 0.77 6.01 1.82
CA PHE A 49 1.14 6.52 3.14
C PHE A 49 1.53 5.34 4.02
N CYS A 50 2.59 5.54 4.81
CA CYS A 50 2.93 4.61 5.86
C CYS A 50 1.98 4.75 7.05
N GLU A 51 2.03 3.81 7.99
CA GLU A 51 1.24 3.88 9.22
C GLU A 51 1.55 5.13 10.07
N ALA A 52 2.83 5.51 10.18
CA ALA A 52 3.25 6.68 10.96
C ALA A 52 2.65 7.98 10.39
N ASP A 53 2.74 8.16 9.07
CA ASP A 53 2.15 9.31 8.40
C ASP A 53 0.64 9.31 8.45
N LYS A 54 -0.02 8.14 8.33
CA LYS A 54 -1.47 8.04 8.53
C LYS A 54 -1.88 8.58 9.91
N ARG A 55 -1.12 8.27 10.97
CA ARG A 55 -1.38 8.80 12.32
C ARG A 55 -1.20 10.32 12.34
N GLY A 56 -0.15 10.84 11.69
CA GLY A 56 0.10 12.28 11.56
C GLY A 56 -1.03 13.04 10.85
N VAL A 57 -1.53 12.50 9.74
CA VAL A 57 -2.65 13.09 8.97
C VAL A 57 -4.03 12.70 9.47
N LYS A 58 -4.12 12.07 10.67
CA LYS A 58 -5.37 11.61 11.30
C LYS A 58 -6.26 10.76 10.39
N GLY A 59 -5.64 9.94 9.53
CA GLY A 59 -6.37 9.08 8.60
C GLY A 59 -6.96 9.80 7.38
N ARG A 60 -6.61 11.06 7.12
CA ARG A 60 -7.11 11.84 5.99
C ARG A 60 -6.02 12.13 4.96
N CYS A 61 -6.36 12.04 3.69
CA CYS A 61 -5.45 12.40 2.61
C CYS A 61 -5.20 13.93 2.61
N PRO A 62 -3.94 14.41 2.63
CA PRO A 62 -3.61 15.84 2.64
C PRO A 62 -4.06 16.60 1.39
N TYR A 63 -4.31 15.90 0.27
CA TYR A 63 -4.71 16.52 -0.99
C TYR A 63 -6.22 16.69 -1.15
N CYS A 64 -7.00 15.74 -0.67
CA CYS A 64 -8.44 15.69 -0.95
C CYS A 64 -9.32 15.47 0.29
N ASN A 65 -8.72 15.46 1.50
CA ASN A 65 -9.37 15.24 2.79
C ASN A 65 -10.20 13.94 2.88
N THR A 66 -10.01 13.01 1.94
CA THR A 66 -10.71 11.72 1.92
C THR A 66 -10.04 10.76 2.88
N GLU A 67 -10.82 9.88 3.51
CA GLU A 67 -10.29 8.87 4.41
C GLU A 67 -9.36 7.89 3.67
N LEU A 68 -8.26 7.54 4.35
CA LEU A 68 -7.24 6.62 3.86
C LEU A 68 -7.69 5.18 4.06
N ILE A 69 -7.66 4.40 2.98
CA ILE A 69 -8.06 2.98 2.97
C ILE A 69 -6.78 2.12 2.99
N PRO A 70 -6.74 1.01 3.73
CA PRO A 70 -5.61 0.08 3.67
C PRO A 70 -5.44 -0.47 2.24
N ALA A 71 -4.21 -0.41 1.75
CA ALA A 71 -3.78 -1.05 0.51
C ALA A 71 -3.29 -2.45 0.86
N VAL A 72 -4.24 -3.39 0.96
CA VAL A 72 -3.97 -4.83 1.05
C VAL A 72 -3.62 -5.40 -0.31
#